data_AF-D6WJ74-F1
#
_entry.id   AF-D6WJ74-F1
#
_cell.length_a   1.000
_cell.length_b   1.000
_cell.length_c   1.000
_cell.angle_alpha   90.00
_cell.angle_beta   90.00
_cell.angle_gamma   90.00
#
_symmetry.space_group_name_H-M   'P 1'
#
loop_
_entity.id
_entity.type
_entity.pdbx_description
1 polymer ?
#
loop_
_entity_poly.entity_id
_entity_poly.type
_entity_poly.pdbx_seq_one_letter_code
_entity_poly.pdbx_strand_id
1 'polypeptide(L)'
;MVFTTAVNFVRSRGPDEFWRKRKVFKLAAAYIGRSRNCYSIAIRSVHRALVYATKGRKLKKEDFSNLWDTRITAGCEQHDINYHVFKESLARNNILLNRNTLATLACWEPFTFKALTDIAHKRASEDGITPPKENKVLYIPKRGSQSKN
;
A
#
# COMPACT_ATOMS: atom_id res chain seq x y z
N MET A 1 -6.16 -6.14 -52.14
CA MET A 1 -7.33 -6.61 -51.38
C MET A 1 -8.37 -7.00 -52.42
N VAL A 2 -8.46 -8.29 -52.79
CA VAL A 2 -9.38 -8.74 -53.85
C VAL A 2 -10.28 -9.82 -53.25
N PHE A 3 -11.43 -9.38 -52.74
CA PHE A 3 -12.53 -10.25 -52.33
C PHE A 3 -13.64 -10.11 -53.39
N THR A 4 -13.48 -10.76 -54.54
CA THR A 4 -14.41 -10.60 -55.69
C THR A 4 -15.41 -11.75 -55.83
N THR A 5 -15.39 -12.76 -54.96
CA THR A 5 -16.30 -13.92 -55.03
C THR A 5 -17.19 -14.05 -53.79
N ALA A 6 -18.50 -14.26 -54.00
CA ALA A 6 -19.53 -14.35 -52.96
C ALA A 6 -19.25 -15.45 -51.89
N VAL A 7 -18.58 -16.52 -52.29
CA VAL A 7 -18.15 -17.62 -51.40
C VAL A 7 -17.20 -17.15 -50.29
N ASN A 8 -16.37 -16.14 -50.57
CA ASN A 8 -15.43 -15.57 -49.60
C ASN A 8 -16.11 -14.58 -48.64
N PHE A 9 -17.28 -14.04 -49.01
CA PHE A 9 -18.08 -13.15 -48.16
C PHE A 9 -18.71 -13.92 -46.99
N VAL A 10 -19.21 -15.13 -47.25
CA VAL A 10 -19.79 -16.06 -46.24
C VAL A 10 -18.75 -16.54 -45.21
N ARG A 11 -17.46 -16.54 -45.57
CA ARG A 11 -16.34 -16.93 -44.68
C ARG A 11 -15.64 -15.75 -43.99
N SER A 12 -16.04 -14.51 -44.26
CA SER A 12 -15.38 -13.33 -43.68
C SER A 12 -15.72 -13.16 -42.19
N ARG A 13 -14.72 -12.85 -41.36
CA ARG A 13 -14.94 -12.49 -39.95
C ARG A 13 -15.63 -11.12 -39.88
N GLY A 14 -16.65 -10.99 -39.03
CA GLY A 14 -17.41 -9.76 -38.85
C GLY A 14 -16.65 -8.63 -38.13
N PRO A 15 -17.29 -7.46 -37.95
CA PRO A 15 -16.69 -6.32 -37.26
C PRO A 15 -16.54 -6.53 -35.74
N ASP A 16 -17.14 -7.60 -35.19
CA ASP A 16 -17.11 -7.93 -33.77
C ASP A 16 -15.69 -8.08 -33.22
N GLU A 17 -14.77 -8.68 -34.00
CA GLU A 17 -13.38 -8.87 -33.62
C GLU A 17 -12.68 -7.52 -33.36
N PHE A 18 -12.94 -6.54 -34.23
CA PHE A 18 -12.41 -5.18 -34.09
C PHE A 18 -12.88 -4.53 -32.79
N TRP A 19 -14.18 -4.59 -32.49
CA TRP A 19 -14.74 -4.01 -31.27
C TRP A 19 -14.22 -4.70 -30.00
N ARG A 20 -13.98 -6.01 -30.02
CA ARG A 20 -13.35 -6.74 -28.92
C ARG A 20 -11.92 -6.26 -28.66
N LYS A 21 -11.10 -6.14 -29.71
CA LYS A 21 -9.73 -5.62 -29.60
C LYS A 21 -9.70 -4.17 -29.12
N ARG A 22 -10.63 -3.34 -29.58
CA ARG A 22 -10.76 -1.93 -29.18
C ARG A 22 -11.03 -1.77 -27.69
N LYS A 23 -11.81 -2.67 -27.05
CA LYS A 23 -12.02 -2.65 -25.58
C LYS A 23 -10.71 -2.84 -24.82
N VAL A 24 -9.85 -3.76 -25.26
CA VAL A 24 -8.54 -4.01 -24.63
C VAL A 24 -7.60 -2.81 -24.83
N PHE A 25 -7.58 -2.23 -26.03
CA PHE A 25 -6.77 -1.04 -26.29
C PHE A 25 -7.21 0.20 -25.50
N LYS A 26 -8.50 0.33 -25.17
CA LYS A 26 -8.96 1.38 -24.24
C LYS A 26 -8.31 1.24 -22.86
N LEU A 27 -8.15 0.02 -22.35
CA LEU A 27 -7.47 -0.25 -21.08
C LEU A 27 -5.95 -0.04 -21.18
N ALA A 28 -5.36 -0.34 -22.33
CA ALA A 28 -3.92 -0.23 -22.57
C ALA A 28 -3.46 1.16 -23.07
N ALA A 29 -4.35 2.16 -23.18
CA ALA A 29 -4.06 3.44 -23.84
C ALA A 29 -2.86 4.19 -23.22
N ALA A 30 -2.70 4.11 -21.89
CA ALA A 30 -1.61 4.75 -21.17
C ALA A 30 -0.30 3.92 -21.15
N TYR A 31 -0.29 2.72 -21.74
CA TYR A 31 0.91 1.88 -21.75
C TYR A 31 1.98 2.42 -22.69
N ILE A 32 3.22 1.94 -22.52
CA ILE A 32 4.38 2.41 -23.27
C ILE A 32 4.75 1.40 -24.37
N GLY A 33 5.15 1.91 -25.53
CA GLY A 33 5.64 1.12 -26.67
C GLY A 33 4.60 0.12 -27.24
N ARG A 34 5.08 -1.07 -27.63
CA ARG A 34 4.25 -2.08 -28.32
C ARG A 34 3.09 -2.62 -27.46
N SER A 35 3.15 -2.48 -26.15
CA SER A 35 2.06 -2.89 -25.25
C SER A 35 0.81 -2.02 -25.36
N ARG A 36 0.93 -0.82 -25.97
CA ARG A 36 -0.20 0.04 -26.34
C ARG A 36 -0.83 -0.37 -27.68
N ASN A 37 -0.02 -0.78 -28.66
CA ASN A 37 -0.43 -0.87 -30.06
C ASN A 37 -0.64 -2.32 -30.57
N CYS A 38 0.06 -3.30 -29.99
CA CYS A 38 0.02 -4.70 -30.45
C CYS A 38 -0.89 -5.55 -29.55
N TYR A 39 -1.98 -6.09 -30.11
CA TYR A 39 -3.02 -6.78 -29.33
C TYR A 39 -2.47 -7.94 -28.47
N SER A 40 -1.62 -8.81 -29.03
CA SER A 40 -1.07 -9.97 -28.33
C SER A 40 -0.21 -9.60 -27.12
N ILE A 41 0.44 -8.43 -27.15
CA ILE A 41 1.23 -7.92 -26.03
C ILE A 41 0.30 -7.18 -25.05
N ALA A 42 -0.57 -6.31 -25.58
CA ALA A 42 -1.52 -5.53 -24.80
C ALA A 42 -2.38 -6.41 -23.89
N ILE A 43 -2.95 -7.49 -24.41
CA ILE A 43 -3.82 -8.38 -23.63
C ILE A 43 -3.09 -8.99 -22.43
N ARG A 44 -1.85 -9.47 -22.62
CA ARG A 44 -1.02 -10.02 -21.54
C ARG A 44 -0.71 -8.98 -20.47
N SER A 45 -0.33 -7.77 -20.89
CA SER A 45 -0.04 -6.66 -19.99
C SER A 45 -1.28 -6.19 -19.22
N VAL A 46 -2.43 -6.10 -19.88
CA VAL A 46 -3.72 -5.72 -19.25
C VAL A 46 -4.13 -6.77 -18.21
N HIS A 47 -4.07 -8.06 -18.53
CA HIS A 47 -4.39 -9.11 -17.56
C HIS A 47 -3.49 -9.02 -16.31
N ARG A 48 -2.18 -8.85 -16.49
CA ARG A 48 -1.24 -8.70 -15.38
C ARG A 48 -1.55 -7.45 -14.53
N ALA A 49 -1.84 -6.33 -15.17
CA ALA A 49 -2.20 -5.10 -14.46
C ALA A 49 -3.51 -5.22 -13.67
N LEU A 50 -4.53 -5.92 -14.21
CA LEU A 50 -5.78 -6.15 -13.50
C LEU A 50 -5.59 -7.02 -12.25
N VAL A 51 -4.76 -8.07 -12.34
CA VAL A 51 -4.39 -8.89 -11.17
C VAL A 51 -3.67 -8.04 -10.12
N TYR A 52 -2.71 -7.21 -10.53
CA TYR A 52 -2.01 -6.30 -9.62
C TYR A 52 -2.92 -5.21 -9.06
N ALA A 53 -3.90 -4.70 -9.80
CA ALA A 53 -4.85 -3.73 -9.29
C ALA A 53 -5.66 -4.32 -8.12
N THR A 54 -6.12 -5.57 -8.25
CA THR A 54 -6.82 -6.27 -7.18
C THR A 54 -5.92 -6.52 -5.97
N LYS A 55 -4.70 -7.01 -6.18
CA LYS A 55 -3.71 -7.20 -5.09
C LYS A 55 -3.36 -5.86 -4.42
N GLY A 56 -3.13 -4.81 -5.20
CA GLY A 56 -2.74 -3.48 -4.76
C GLY A 56 -3.80 -2.81 -3.89
N ARG A 57 -5.10 -3.06 -4.10
CA ARG A 57 -6.16 -2.58 -3.20
C ARG A 57 -6.04 -3.13 -1.79
N LYS A 58 -5.58 -4.38 -1.64
CA LYS A 58 -5.32 -4.99 -0.32
C LYS A 58 -4.04 -4.41 0.29
N LEU A 59 -2.95 -4.41 -0.48
CA LEU A 59 -1.64 -3.90 -0.02
C LEU A 59 -1.68 -2.43 0.40
N LYS A 60 -2.46 -1.58 -0.30
CA LYS A 60 -2.63 -0.16 0.05
C LYS A 60 -2.98 0.03 1.53
N LYS A 61 -3.83 -0.83 2.10
CA LYS A 61 -4.23 -0.74 3.52
C LYS A 61 -3.06 -1.05 4.46
N GLU A 62 -2.22 -2.01 4.10
CA GLU A 62 -1.02 -2.40 4.84
C GLU A 62 0.04 -1.29 4.74
N ASP A 63 0.26 -0.75 3.53
CA ASP A 63 1.20 0.36 3.28
C ASP A 63 0.84 1.61 4.11
N PHE A 64 -0.44 1.99 4.17
CA PHE A 64 -0.89 3.10 5.02
C PHE A 64 -0.73 2.79 6.51
N SER A 65 -1.01 1.56 6.93
CA SER A 65 -0.84 1.16 8.33
C SER A 65 0.62 1.27 8.76
N ASN A 66 1.54 0.77 7.93
CA ASN A 66 2.98 0.86 8.15
C ASN A 66 3.44 2.33 8.17
N LEU A 67 2.93 3.16 7.25
CA LEU A 67 3.25 4.58 7.22
C LEU A 67 2.80 5.29 8.50
N TRP A 68 1.59 5.04 8.97
CA TRP A 68 1.10 5.65 10.21
C TRP A 68 1.92 5.20 11.42
N ASP A 69 2.28 3.92 11.49
CA ASP A 69 3.14 3.42 12.57
C ASP A 69 4.51 4.11 12.54
N THR A 70 5.15 4.26 11.37
CA THR A 70 6.42 4.99 11.25
C THR A 70 6.32 6.46 11.70
N ARG A 71 5.22 7.15 11.36
CA ARG A 71 4.99 8.54 11.77
C ARG A 71 4.78 8.67 13.28
N ILE A 72 4.00 7.76 13.87
CA ILE A 72 3.76 7.78 15.32
C ILE A 72 5.08 7.47 16.04
N THR A 73 5.86 6.48 15.58
CA THR A 73 7.18 6.19 16.15
C THR A 73 8.08 7.42 16.15
N ALA A 74 8.17 8.16 15.03
CA ALA A 74 8.96 9.38 14.96
C ALA A 74 8.48 10.47 15.94
N GLY A 75 7.15 10.63 16.11
CA GLY A 75 6.61 11.55 17.11
C GLY A 75 6.88 11.10 18.55
N CYS A 76 6.80 9.79 18.82
CA CYS A 76 7.13 9.21 20.12
C CYS A 76 8.61 9.36 20.46
N GLU A 77 9.51 9.21 19.48
CA GLU A 77 10.95 9.43 19.64
C GLU A 77 11.28 10.87 20.06
N GLN A 78 10.51 11.87 19.61
CA GLN A 78 10.66 13.27 20.05
C GLN A 78 10.27 13.51 21.52
N HIS A 79 9.54 12.57 22.12
CA HIS A 79 9.05 12.63 23.50
C HIS A 79 9.62 11.50 24.37
N ASP A 80 10.73 10.91 23.93
CA ASP A 80 11.49 9.86 24.62
C ASP A 80 10.64 8.66 25.07
N ILE A 81 9.62 8.28 24.28
CA ILE A 81 8.78 7.11 24.53
C ILE A 81 8.88 6.12 23.38
N ASN A 82 8.90 4.82 23.69
CA ASN A 82 8.83 3.77 22.66
C ASN A 82 7.38 3.61 22.20
N TYR A 83 7.15 3.52 20.89
CA TYR A 83 5.83 3.28 20.27
C TYR A 83 5.06 2.12 20.92
N HIS A 84 5.73 1.01 21.25
CA HIS A 84 5.06 -0.16 21.83
C HIS A 84 4.45 0.17 23.21
N VAL A 85 5.26 0.82 24.06
CA VAL A 85 4.84 1.27 25.40
C VAL A 85 3.74 2.32 25.27
N PHE A 86 3.89 3.29 24.35
CA PHE A 86 2.88 4.31 24.09
C PHE A 86 1.52 3.72 23.72
N LYS A 87 1.50 2.77 22.77
CA LYS A 87 0.28 2.10 22.32
C LYS A 87 -0.38 1.28 23.43
N GLU A 88 0.42 0.57 24.21
CA GLU A 88 -0.08 -0.23 25.34
C GLU A 88 -0.68 0.67 26.44
N SER A 89 0.04 1.74 26.83
CA SER A 89 -0.44 2.71 27.81
C SER A 89 -1.75 3.39 27.39
N LEU A 90 -1.90 3.74 26.11
CA LEU A 90 -3.17 4.31 25.60
C LEU A 90 -4.33 3.30 25.68
N ALA A 91 -4.08 2.03 25.34
CA ALA A 91 -5.09 0.98 25.44
C ALA A 91 -5.53 0.74 26.89
N ARG A 92 -4.57 0.73 27.84
CA ARG A 92 -4.85 0.57 29.28
C ARG A 92 -5.60 1.77 29.87
N ASN A 93 -5.39 2.98 29.33
CA ASN A 93 -6.17 4.17 29.66
C ASN A 93 -7.55 4.23 28.97
N ASN A 94 -7.95 3.19 28.23
CA ASN A 94 -9.19 3.16 27.44
C ASN A 94 -9.30 4.27 26.38
N ILE A 95 -8.17 4.78 25.88
CA ILE A 95 -8.14 5.79 24.81
C ILE A 95 -8.12 5.07 23.46
N LEU A 96 -9.30 4.90 22.87
CA LEU A 96 -9.51 4.15 21.63
C LEU A 96 -9.27 5.02 20.37
N LEU A 97 -8.04 5.50 20.20
CA LEU A 97 -7.66 6.29 19.02
C LEU A 97 -7.10 5.43 17.88
N ASN A 98 -7.52 5.76 16.66
CA ASN A 98 -7.01 5.11 15.46
C ASN A 98 -5.58 5.57 15.14
N ARG A 99 -4.82 4.72 14.45
CA ARG A 99 -3.46 5.05 13.99
C ARG A 99 -3.43 6.24 13.01
N ASN A 100 -4.43 6.32 12.13
CA ASN A 100 -4.55 7.46 11.20
C ASN A 100 -4.69 8.80 11.94
N THR A 101 -5.55 8.85 12.97
CA THR A 101 -5.75 10.06 13.77
C THR A 101 -4.51 10.39 14.59
N LEU A 102 -3.87 9.39 15.22
CA LEU A 102 -2.62 9.60 15.97
C LEU A 102 -1.49 10.13 15.07
N ALA A 103 -1.32 9.57 13.87
CA ALA A 103 -0.32 10.03 12.91
C ALA A 103 -0.62 11.46 12.40
N THR A 104 -1.89 11.82 12.28
CA THR A 104 -2.29 13.19 11.90
C THR A 104 -1.99 14.17 13.02
N LEU A 105 -2.30 13.82 14.27
CA LEU A 105 -1.98 14.64 15.45
C LEU A 105 -0.46 14.82 15.61
N ALA A 106 0.33 13.77 15.42
CA ALA A 106 1.79 13.85 15.48
C ALA A 106 2.37 14.83 14.45
N CYS A 107 1.76 14.96 13.26
CA CYS A 107 2.24 15.88 12.22
C CYS A 107 1.75 17.32 12.40
N TRP A 108 0.48 17.51 12.76
CA TRP A 108 -0.17 18.83 12.70
C TRP A 108 -0.37 19.48 14.07
N GLU A 109 -0.53 18.68 15.12
CA GLU A 109 -0.92 19.14 16.46
C GLU A 109 0.07 18.63 17.53
N PRO A 110 1.30 19.19 17.57
CA PRO A 110 2.36 18.70 18.46
C PRO A 110 2.00 18.84 19.95
N PHE A 111 1.24 19.87 20.33
CA PHE A 111 0.83 20.08 21.72
C PHE A 111 -0.15 19.01 22.21
N THR A 112 -1.13 18.65 21.37
CA THR A 112 -2.08 17.58 21.69
C THR A 112 -1.36 16.23 21.75
N PHE A 113 -0.44 15.98 20.82
CA PHE A 113 0.35 14.75 20.81
C PHE A 113 1.22 14.64 22.08
N LYS A 114 1.84 15.75 22.52
CA LYS A 114 2.58 15.80 23.78
C LYS A 114 1.71 15.48 25.00
N ALA A 115 0.48 16.03 25.07
CA ALA A 115 -0.43 15.71 26.16
C ALA A 115 -0.78 14.21 26.21
N LEU A 116 -0.93 13.56 25.05
CA LEU A 116 -1.13 12.11 24.97
C LEU A 116 0.10 11.32 25.43
N THR A 117 1.31 11.77 25.08
CA THR A 117 2.54 11.11 25.55
C THR A 117 2.73 11.27 27.05
N ASP A 118 2.36 12.41 27.62
CA ASP A 118 2.44 12.65 29.07
C ASP A 118 1.47 11.72 29.83
N ILE A 119 0.24 11.55 29.34
CA ILE A 119 -0.73 10.58 29.87
C ILE A 119 -0.17 9.14 29.76
N ALA A 120 0.47 8.81 28.64
CA ALA A 120 1.06 7.51 28.43
C ALA A 120 2.25 7.23 29.37
N HIS A 121 3.10 8.24 29.64
CA HIS A 121 4.22 8.16 30.59
C HIS A 121 3.75 7.95 32.03
N LYS A 122 2.72 8.68 32.44
CA LYS A 122 2.09 8.50 33.76
C LYS A 122 1.61 7.07 33.94
N ARG A 123 0.87 6.55 32.95
CA ARG A 123 0.37 5.18 32.99
C ARG A 123 1.47 4.12 32.96
N ALA A 124 2.50 4.32 32.14
CA ALA A 124 3.65 3.41 32.07
C ALA A 124 4.37 3.31 33.42
N SER A 125 4.47 4.43 34.14
CA SER A 125 5.07 4.49 35.47
C SER A 125 4.22 3.79 36.53
N GLU A 126 2.89 3.96 36.50
CA GLU A 126 1.94 3.24 37.38
C GLU A 126 2.00 1.72 37.18
N ASP A 127 2.12 1.28 35.93
CA ASP A 127 2.09 -0.15 35.58
C ASP A 127 3.47 -0.83 35.67
N GLY A 128 4.56 -0.08 35.88
CA GLY A 128 5.92 -0.63 35.91
C GLY A 128 6.41 -1.21 34.57
N ILE A 129 5.83 -0.76 33.45
CA ILE A 129 6.23 -1.20 32.11
C ILE A 129 7.58 -0.56 31.81
N THR A 130 8.66 -1.31 32.00
CA THR A 130 9.99 -0.82 31.65
C THR A 130 10.11 -0.78 30.12
N PRO A 131 10.46 0.38 29.52
CA PRO A 131 11.02 0.33 28.18
C PRO A 131 12.26 -0.55 28.27
N PRO A 132 12.45 -1.53 27.38
CA PRO A 132 13.66 -2.35 27.40
C PRO A 132 14.87 -1.41 27.38
N LYS A 133 15.65 -1.44 28.46
CA LYS A 133 16.92 -0.71 28.55
C LYS A 133 17.83 -1.34 27.49
N GLU A 134 18.32 -0.50 26.57
CA GLU A 134 19.05 -0.83 25.34
C GLU A 134 18.20 -1.26 24.13
N ASN A 135 17.74 -0.27 23.37
CA ASN A 135 17.50 -0.48 21.94
C ASN A 135 18.85 -0.51 21.20
N LYS A 136 19.64 -1.59 21.36
CA LYS A 136 20.46 -2.01 20.22
C LYS A 136 19.45 -2.33 19.13
N VAL A 137 19.37 -1.46 18.14
CA VAL A 137 18.64 -1.69 16.91
C VAL A 137 19.11 -3.05 16.39
N LEU A 138 18.36 -4.13 16.68
CA LEU A 138 18.43 -5.32 15.86
C LEU A 138 17.82 -4.89 14.54
N TYR A 139 18.67 -4.32 13.69
CA TYR A 139 18.52 -4.42 12.26
C TYR A 139 18.39 -5.93 12.01
N ILE A 140 17.16 -6.43 11.95
CA ILE A 140 16.90 -7.66 11.21
C ILE A 140 16.93 -7.15 9.78
N PRO A 141 18.05 -7.31 9.03
CA PRO A 141 17.98 -7.04 7.60
C PRO A 141 16.80 -7.84 7.09
N LYS A 142 15.85 -7.18 6.40
CA LYS A 142 14.86 -7.90 5.61
C LYS A 142 15.66 -8.98 4.88
N ARG A 143 15.39 -10.26 5.14
CA ARG A 143 15.96 -11.36 4.36
C ARG A 143 15.59 -11.03 2.93
N GLY A 144 16.51 -10.39 2.22
CA GLY A 144 16.45 -10.23 0.79
C GLY A 144 16.32 -11.64 0.28
N SER A 145 15.25 -11.90 -0.47
CA SER A 145 15.20 -13.03 -1.36
C SER A 145 16.48 -12.97 -2.18
N GLN A 146 17.45 -13.81 -1.85
CA GLN A 146 18.59 -14.12 -2.69
C GLN A 146 18.01 -14.72 -3.97
N SER A 147 17.65 -13.85 -4.92
CA SER A 147 17.36 -14.25 -6.28
C SER A 147 18.70 -14.59 -6.89
N LYS A 148 19.07 -15.87 -6.81
CA LYS A 148 20.13 -16.44 -7.64
C LYS A 148 19.72 -16.22 -9.10
N ASN A 149 20.40 -15.29 -9.76
CA ASN A 149 20.66 -15.31 -11.19
C ASN A 149 22.17 -15.37 -11.35
#